data_AF-A0A8J6WXL5-F1
#
_entry.id   AF-A0A8J6WXL5-F1
#
_cell.length_a   1.000
_cell.length_b   1.000
_cell.length_c   1.000
_cell.angle_alpha   90.00
_cell.angle_beta   90.00
_cell.angle_gamma   90.00
#
_symmetry.space_group_name_H-M   'P 1'
#
loop_
_entity.id
_entity.type
_entity.pdbx_description
1 polymer ?
#
loop_
_entity_poly.entity_id
_entity_poly.type
_entity_poly.pdbx_seq_one_letter_code
_entity_poly.pdbx_strand_id
1 'polypeptide(L)'
;MKIWIPKNDRTAVLNERKSTEQSVLKMLPLNYDEITLKTIEQIDVLWLKGRAIVRAFEVEHTTSIYSGLLRMADLLALQPNMDIKLYIVAPTERREKVFQEIRRPVFSLLDRGPLSESCTYISYDSFQELSKLKHLDHLSDSVLDEYAEEAE
;
A
#
# COMPACT_ATOMS: atom_id res chain seq x y z
N MET A 1 -10.49 -4.13 -11.52
CA MET A 1 -9.26 -3.63 -10.88
C MET A 1 -8.12 -4.59 -11.23
N LYS A 2 -6.89 -4.11 -11.33
CA LYS A 2 -5.69 -4.96 -11.46
C LYS A 2 -4.86 -4.85 -10.20
N ILE A 3 -4.12 -5.90 -9.86
CA ILE A 3 -3.34 -5.98 -8.62
C ILE A 3 -1.90 -6.28 -8.98
N TRP A 4 -0.96 -5.59 -8.36
CA TRP A 4 0.44 -5.98 -8.34
C TRP A 4 0.78 -6.61 -6.99
N ILE A 5 1.58 -7.67 -7.03
CA ILE A 5 2.21 -8.32 -5.88
C ILE A 5 3.67 -8.60 -6.30
N PRO A 6 4.66 -8.41 -5.42
CA PRO A 6 6.06 -8.76 -5.70
C PRO A 6 6.19 -10.22 -6.14
N LYS A 7 7.13 -10.48 -7.05
CA LYS A 7 7.31 -11.82 -7.64
C LYS A 7 7.56 -12.92 -6.60
N ASN A 8 8.26 -12.57 -5.51
CA ASN A 8 8.63 -13.51 -4.45
C ASN A 8 7.41 -13.97 -3.64
N ASP A 9 6.40 -13.11 -3.49
CA ASP A 9 5.23 -13.36 -2.64
C ASP A 9 4.03 -13.91 -3.43
N ARG A 10 4.02 -13.72 -4.76
CA ARG A 10 2.92 -14.17 -5.64
C ARG A 10 2.50 -15.62 -5.40
N THR A 11 3.44 -16.54 -5.35
CA THR A 11 3.12 -17.97 -5.20
C THR A 11 2.41 -18.24 -3.87
N ALA A 12 2.90 -17.65 -2.78
CA ALA A 12 2.30 -17.80 -1.47
C ALA A 12 0.88 -17.20 -1.44
N VAL A 13 0.71 -15.96 -1.93
CA VAL A 13 -0.59 -15.27 -1.94
C VAL A 13 -1.62 -15.97 -2.85
N LEU A 14 -1.21 -16.43 -4.03
CA LEU A 14 -2.12 -17.11 -4.96
C LEU A 14 -2.55 -18.50 -4.46
N ASN A 15 -1.75 -19.14 -3.61
CA ASN A 15 -2.15 -20.39 -2.95
C ASN A 15 -3.31 -20.17 -1.97
N GLU A 16 -3.30 -19.05 -1.24
CA GLU A 16 -4.37 -18.66 -0.32
C GLU A 16 -5.64 -18.23 -1.07
N ARG A 17 -5.51 -17.57 -2.25
CA ARG A 17 -6.68 -17.09 -3.00
C ARG A 17 -6.52 -17.21 -4.52
N LYS A 18 -6.69 -18.43 -5.04
CA LYS A 18 -6.59 -18.76 -6.48
C LYS A 18 -7.50 -17.92 -7.40
N SER A 19 -8.66 -17.48 -6.92
CA SER A 19 -9.60 -16.67 -7.71
C SER A 19 -9.04 -15.30 -8.12
N THR A 20 -7.95 -14.84 -7.51
CA THR A 20 -7.33 -13.54 -7.81
C THR A 20 -6.32 -13.56 -8.94
N GLU A 21 -5.91 -14.73 -9.43
CA GLU A 21 -4.82 -14.89 -10.40
C GLU A 21 -5.00 -14.06 -11.69
N GLN A 22 -6.21 -14.02 -12.23
CA GLN A 22 -6.52 -13.28 -13.47
C GLN A 22 -6.39 -11.74 -13.30
N SER A 23 -6.45 -11.27 -12.05
CA SER A 23 -6.34 -9.85 -11.70
C SER A 23 -4.91 -9.44 -11.39
N VAL A 24 -4.01 -10.39 -11.11
CA VAL A 24 -2.60 -10.12 -10.80
C VAL A 24 -1.81 -9.80 -12.07
N LEU A 25 -1.10 -8.69 -12.06
CA LEU A 25 -0.24 -8.23 -13.14
C LEU A 25 1.08 -8.98 -13.13
N LYS A 26 1.54 -9.38 -14.32
CA LYS A 26 2.87 -9.98 -14.50
C LYS A 26 3.98 -8.92 -14.44
N MET A 27 3.71 -7.73 -14.97
CA MET A 27 4.59 -6.55 -15.05
C MET A 27 3.78 -5.28 -14.72
N LEU A 28 4.40 -4.32 -14.02
CA LEU A 28 3.78 -3.01 -13.79
C LEU A 28 3.72 -2.20 -15.09
N PRO A 29 2.57 -1.59 -15.44
CA PRO A 29 2.40 -0.81 -16.65
C PRO A 29 2.93 0.62 -16.48
N LEU A 30 4.16 0.76 -16.01
CA LEU A 30 4.84 2.05 -15.78
C LEU A 30 6.03 2.18 -16.74
N ASN A 31 6.31 3.41 -17.19
CA ASN A 31 7.38 3.69 -18.14
C ASN A 31 8.52 4.46 -17.44
N TYR A 32 9.25 3.79 -16.55
CA TYR A 32 10.44 4.34 -15.86
C TYR A 32 11.68 3.48 -16.15
N ASP A 33 12.85 3.99 -15.76
CA ASP A 33 14.07 3.19 -15.79
C ASP A 33 13.98 1.99 -14.83
N GLU A 34 14.84 0.99 -15.05
CA GLU A 34 14.78 -0.29 -14.35
C GLU A 34 15.08 -0.17 -12.85
N ILE A 35 15.91 0.79 -12.43
CA ILE A 35 16.29 0.97 -11.01
C ILE A 35 15.09 1.52 -10.26
N THR A 36 14.49 2.58 -10.80
CA THR A 36 13.29 3.21 -10.29
C THR A 36 12.11 2.23 -10.20
N LEU A 37 11.91 1.42 -11.25
CA LEU A 37 10.85 0.44 -11.28
C LEU A 37 11.04 -0.64 -10.21
N LYS A 38 12.28 -1.10 -9.97
CA LYS A 38 12.59 -2.12 -8.95
C LYS A 38 12.15 -1.72 -7.55
N THR A 39 12.28 -0.44 -7.18
CA THR A 39 11.84 0.03 -5.86
C THR A 39 10.33 -0.05 -5.70
N ILE A 40 9.56 0.40 -6.71
CA ILE A 40 8.09 0.29 -6.70
C ILE A 40 7.64 -1.18 -6.72
N GLU A 41 8.35 -2.05 -7.46
CA GLU A 41 8.03 -3.48 -7.54
C GLU A 41 8.13 -4.21 -6.19
N GLN A 42 8.87 -3.63 -5.22
CA GLN A 42 9.02 -4.15 -3.86
C GLN A 42 7.88 -3.74 -2.91
N ILE A 43 6.94 -2.88 -3.34
CA ILE A 43 5.76 -2.59 -2.54
C ILE A 43 4.85 -3.82 -2.54
N ASP A 44 4.42 -4.26 -1.35
CA ASP A 44 3.76 -5.54 -1.14
C ASP A 44 2.48 -5.72 -1.96
N VAL A 45 1.65 -4.67 -2.04
CA VAL A 45 0.46 -4.69 -2.88
C VAL A 45 0.21 -3.32 -3.52
N LEU A 46 -0.04 -3.30 -4.82
CA LEU A 46 -0.56 -2.10 -5.51
C LEU A 46 -1.89 -2.42 -6.17
N TRP A 47 -2.84 -1.50 -6.06
CA TRP A 47 -4.11 -1.57 -6.78
C TRP A 47 -4.09 -0.59 -7.94
N LEU A 48 -4.49 -1.07 -9.12
CA LEU A 48 -4.47 -0.31 -10.35
C LEU A 48 -5.86 -0.25 -11.00
N LYS A 49 -6.24 0.96 -11.42
CA LYS A 49 -7.41 1.23 -12.27
C LYS A 49 -6.92 1.66 -13.66
N GLY A 50 -6.93 0.73 -14.60
CA GLY A 50 -6.24 0.93 -15.88
C GLY A 50 -4.72 0.91 -15.68
N ARG A 51 -4.03 2.00 -16.02
CA ARG A 51 -2.59 2.17 -15.78
C ARG A 51 -2.28 2.98 -14.51
N ALA A 52 -3.32 3.54 -13.89
CA ALA A 52 -3.21 4.38 -12.72
C ALA A 52 -3.10 3.53 -11.44
N ILE A 53 -2.05 3.73 -10.64
CA ILE A 53 -2.00 3.24 -9.27
C ILE A 53 -2.97 4.11 -8.46
N VAL A 54 -3.87 3.48 -7.71
CA VAL A 54 -4.89 4.17 -6.90
C VAL A 54 -4.68 3.94 -5.41
N ARG A 55 -4.15 2.77 -5.03
CA ARG A 55 -3.82 2.43 -3.65
C ARG A 55 -2.52 1.62 -3.59
N ALA A 56 -1.75 1.81 -2.52
CA ALA A 56 -0.55 1.04 -2.23
C ALA A 56 -0.54 0.58 -0.77
N PHE A 57 -0.08 -0.64 -0.53
CA PHE A 57 -0.06 -1.26 0.79
C PHE A 57 1.33 -1.83 1.09
N GLU A 58 1.81 -1.56 2.30
CA GLU A 58 3.02 -2.15 2.89
C GLU A 58 2.63 -2.90 4.15
N VAL A 59 2.94 -4.19 4.22
CA VAL A 59 2.59 -5.11 5.30
C VAL A 59 3.80 -5.30 6.21
N GLU A 60 3.79 -4.60 7.34
CA GLU A 60 4.96 -4.47 8.21
C GLU A 60 4.78 -5.29 9.50
N HIS A 61 5.11 -6.59 9.45
CA HIS A 61 5.05 -7.46 10.63
C HIS A 61 6.30 -7.38 11.52
N THR A 62 7.49 -7.48 10.92
CA THR A 62 8.79 -7.57 11.63
C THR A 62 9.88 -6.72 10.99
N THR A 63 9.73 -6.37 9.72
CA THR A 63 10.57 -5.46 8.95
C THR A 63 10.53 -4.02 9.46
N SER A 64 11.41 -3.17 8.92
CA SER A 64 11.50 -1.77 9.33
C SER A 64 10.41 -0.96 8.63
N ILE A 65 9.48 -0.39 9.40
CA ILE A 65 8.48 0.57 8.90
C ILE A 65 9.12 1.66 8.04
N TYR A 66 10.34 2.08 8.41
CA TYR A 66 11.08 3.09 7.68
C TYR A 66 11.36 2.71 6.21
N SER A 67 11.67 1.44 5.93
CA SER A 67 11.89 1.00 4.55
C SER A 67 10.61 0.99 3.72
N GLY A 68 9.48 0.56 4.29
CA GLY A 68 8.18 0.65 3.61
C GLY A 68 7.80 2.10 3.31
N LEU A 69 7.98 3.01 4.28
CA LEU A 69 7.72 4.44 4.08
C LEU A 69 8.62 5.07 3.00
N LEU A 70 9.89 4.66 2.90
CA LEU A 70 10.76 5.11 1.81
C LEU A 70 10.24 4.69 0.43
N ARG A 71 9.81 3.43 0.27
CA ARG A 71 9.22 2.95 -1.00
C ARG A 71 7.95 3.72 -1.37
N MET A 72 7.15 4.08 -0.37
CA MET A 72 5.96 4.91 -0.57
C MET A 72 6.31 6.34 -0.98
N ALA A 73 7.33 6.95 -0.36
CA ALA A 73 7.82 8.27 -0.75
C ALA A 73 8.37 8.26 -2.19
N ASP A 74 9.14 7.22 -2.56
CA ASP A 74 9.62 7.03 -3.93
C ASP A 74 8.46 6.93 -4.93
N LEU A 75 7.41 6.17 -4.59
CA LEU A 75 6.21 6.07 -5.43
C LEU A 75 5.55 7.44 -5.67
N LEU A 76 5.37 8.25 -4.63
CA LEU A 76 4.77 9.59 -4.76
C LEU A 76 5.64 10.54 -5.59
N ALA A 77 6.97 10.49 -5.40
CA ALA A 77 7.91 11.30 -6.18
C ALA A 77 7.86 10.97 -7.68
N LEU A 78 7.58 9.71 -8.03
CA LEU A 78 7.53 9.24 -9.41
C LEU A 78 6.15 9.42 -10.05
N GLN A 79 5.09 9.45 -9.25
CA GLN A 79 3.71 9.67 -9.68
C GLN A 79 3.13 11.00 -9.15
N PRO A 80 3.80 12.15 -9.38
CA PRO A 80 3.43 13.42 -8.73
C PRO A 80 2.11 14.00 -9.22
N ASN A 81 1.46 13.40 -10.22
CA ASN A 81 0.14 13.80 -10.74
C ASN A 81 -0.99 12.83 -10.34
N MET A 82 -0.68 11.79 -9.55
CA MET A 82 -1.64 10.77 -9.15
C MET A 82 -2.04 10.91 -7.68
N ASP A 83 -3.33 10.90 -7.41
CA ASP A 83 -3.87 10.78 -6.05
C ASP A 83 -3.84 9.29 -5.64
N ILE A 84 -2.78 8.90 -4.93
CA ILE A 84 -2.56 7.52 -4.48
C ILE A 84 -2.77 7.47 -2.98
N LYS A 85 -3.72 6.65 -2.52
CA LYS A 85 -3.89 6.39 -1.09
C LYS A 85 -2.91 5.33 -0.61
N LEU A 86 -2.14 5.63 0.41
CA LEU A 86 -1.09 4.75 0.92
C LEU A 86 -1.50 4.16 2.27
N TYR A 87 -1.13 2.91 2.49
CA TYR A 87 -1.51 2.16 3.69
C TYR A 87 -0.31 1.42 4.26
N ILE A 88 -0.01 1.66 5.54
CA ILE A 88 0.83 0.77 6.33
C ILE A 88 -0.09 -0.19 7.10
N VAL A 89 0.08 -1.48 6.84
CA VAL A 89 -0.69 -2.56 7.45
C VAL A 89 0.18 -3.27 8.45
N ALA A 90 -0.10 -3.15 9.75
CA ALA A 90 0.75 -3.73 10.79
C ALA A 90 -0.03 -4.08 12.06
N PRO A 91 0.52 -4.90 12.98
CA PRO A 91 -0.08 -5.14 14.29
C PRO A 91 -0.32 -3.84 15.08
N THR A 92 -1.34 -3.83 15.93
CA THR A 92 -1.76 -2.67 16.73
C THR A 92 -0.64 -2.13 17.62
N GLU A 93 0.25 -3.00 18.10
CA GLU A 93 1.41 -2.62 18.92
C GLU A 93 2.42 -1.75 18.16
N ARG A 94 2.41 -1.78 16.82
CA ARG A 94 3.31 -1.00 15.96
C ARG A 94 2.71 0.34 15.54
N ARG A 95 1.42 0.58 15.77
CA ARG A 95 0.69 1.80 15.38
C ARG A 95 1.43 3.08 15.75
N GLU A 96 1.80 3.22 17.03
CA GLU A 96 2.48 4.41 17.52
C GLU A 96 3.83 4.62 16.82
N LYS A 97 4.57 3.54 16.57
CA LYS A 97 5.83 3.61 15.82
C LYS A 97 5.62 4.03 14.37
N VAL A 98 4.56 3.55 13.71
CA VAL A 98 4.20 3.98 12.34
C VAL A 98 3.97 5.49 12.31
N PHE A 99 3.17 5.99 13.24
CA PHE A 99 2.84 7.40 13.36
C PHE A 99 4.03 8.29 13.72
N GLN A 100 4.98 7.78 14.51
CA GLN A 100 6.23 8.51 14.76
C GLN A 100 7.13 8.55 13.53
N GLU A 101 7.29 7.44 12.81
CA GLU A 101 8.18 7.36 11.65
C GLU A 101 7.65 8.18 10.46
N ILE A 102 6.34 8.15 10.19
CA ILE A 102 5.72 8.88 9.07
C ILE A 102 5.82 10.41 9.22
N ARG A 103 5.84 10.92 10.46
CA ARG A 103 5.99 12.36 10.76
C ARG A 103 7.43 12.83 10.77
N ARG A 104 8.40 11.98 10.43
CA ARG A 104 9.81 12.38 10.39
C ARG A 104 10.02 13.48 9.34
N PRO A 105 10.90 14.47 9.60
CA PRO A 105 11.10 15.61 8.69
C PRO A 105 11.43 15.25 7.25
N VAL A 106 12.10 14.11 7.02
CA VAL A 106 12.43 13.61 5.68
C VAL A 106 11.18 13.34 4.82
N PHE A 107 10.07 13.00 5.46
CA PHE A 107 8.79 12.73 4.82
C PHE A 107 7.84 13.94 4.82
N SER A 108 8.20 15.04 5.48
CA SER A 108 7.36 16.25 5.57
C SER A 108 7.51 17.19 4.37
N LEU A 109 8.59 17.05 3.58
CA LEU A 109 8.98 17.98 2.52
C LEU A 109 8.79 17.41 1.11
N LEU A 110 7.80 16.53 0.92
CA LEU A 110 7.45 16.02 -0.40
C LEU A 110 6.64 17.10 -1.17
N ASP A 111 6.71 17.08 -2.50
CA ASP A 111 6.05 18.09 -3.35
C ASP A 111 4.53 18.19 -3.12
N ARG A 112 3.89 17.10 -2.67
CA ARG A 112 2.45 17.02 -2.38
C ARG A 112 2.08 17.29 -0.92
N GLY A 113 3.04 17.69 -0.10
CA GLY A 113 2.88 17.82 1.34
C GLY A 113 3.41 16.60 2.11
N PRO A 114 3.29 16.61 3.44
CA PRO A 114 3.77 15.55 4.29
C PRO A 114 3.19 14.17 3.95
N LEU A 115 4.02 13.13 4.02
CA LEU A 115 3.57 11.74 3.81
C LEU A 115 2.44 11.36 4.78
N SER A 116 2.41 11.94 5.98
CA SER A 116 1.34 11.75 6.98
C SER A 116 -0.06 12.15 6.49
N GLU A 117 -0.18 13.00 5.46
CA GLU A 117 -1.47 13.40 4.89
C GLU A 117 -1.98 12.42 3.82
N SER A 118 -1.10 11.59 3.26
CA SER A 118 -1.44 10.66 2.16
C SER A 118 -1.28 9.18 2.53
N CYS A 119 -0.66 8.90 3.67
CA CYS A 119 -0.41 7.56 4.16
C CYS A 119 -1.04 7.33 5.53
N THR A 120 -1.87 6.29 5.60
CA THR A 120 -2.68 5.92 6.75
C THR A 120 -2.27 4.56 7.28
N TYR A 121 -2.65 4.26 8.52
CA TYR A 121 -2.42 3.00 9.17
C TYR A 121 -3.69 2.15 9.17
N ILE A 122 -3.57 0.84 8.93
CA ILE A 122 -4.66 -0.13 9.15
C ILE A 122 -4.12 -1.28 9.99
N SER A 123 -4.83 -1.63 11.06
CA SER A 123 -4.44 -2.77 11.90
C SER A 123 -4.80 -4.11 11.26
N TYR A 124 -4.10 -5.18 11.66
CA TYR A 124 -4.49 -6.54 11.27
C TYR A 124 -5.90 -6.89 11.74
N ASP A 125 -6.28 -6.44 12.94
CA ASP A 125 -7.62 -6.64 13.50
C ASP A 125 -8.69 -6.00 12.60
N SER A 126 -8.43 -4.78 12.11
CA SER A 126 -9.31 -4.08 11.17
C SER A 126 -9.50 -4.86 9.87
N PHE A 127 -8.45 -5.44 9.30
CA PHE A 127 -8.57 -6.31 8.13
C PHE A 127 -9.34 -7.61 8.43
N GLN A 128 -9.15 -8.19 9.61
CA GLN A 128 -9.91 -9.36 10.03
C GLN A 128 -11.41 -9.03 10.16
N GLU A 129 -11.76 -7.87 10.70
CA GLU A 129 -13.14 -7.40 10.76
C GLU A 129 -13.71 -7.16 9.37
N LEU A 130 -12.99 -6.46 8.50
CA LEU A 130 -13.38 -6.22 7.11
C LEU A 130 -13.63 -7.54 6.36
N SER A 131 -12.79 -8.56 6.57
CA SER A 131 -12.92 -9.87 5.92
C SER A 131 -14.20 -10.63 6.31
N LYS A 132 -14.80 -10.30 7.45
CA LYS A 132 -16.03 -10.95 7.97
C LYS A 132 -17.31 -10.31 7.42
N LEU A 133 -17.22 -9.23 6.64
CA LEU A 133 -18.39 -8.58 6.05
C LEU A 133 -19.08 -9.48 5.02
N LYS A 134 -20.37 -9.76 5.22
CA LYS A 134 -21.16 -10.71 4.41
C LYS A 134 -21.23 -10.39 2.90
N HIS A 135 -21.04 -9.13 2.52
CA HIS A 135 -21.15 -8.65 1.15
C HIS A 135 -19.90 -7.89 0.70
N LEU A 136 -18.72 -8.30 1.21
CA LEU A 136 -17.45 -7.64 0.91
C LEU A 136 -17.19 -7.49 -0.61
N ASP A 137 -17.56 -8.49 -1.41
CA ASP A 137 -17.39 -8.47 -2.86
C ASP A 137 -18.27 -7.43 -3.59
N HIS A 138 -19.27 -6.85 -2.89
CA HIS A 138 -20.14 -5.78 -3.41
C HIS A 138 -19.77 -4.39 -2.89
N LEU A 139 -18.85 -4.30 -1.94
CA LEU A 139 -18.40 -3.03 -1.39
C LEU A 139 -17.37 -2.37 -2.33
N SER A 140 -17.39 -1.04 -2.37
CA SER A 140 -16.36 -0.25 -3.04
C SER A 140 -15.06 -0.27 -2.23
N ASP A 141 -13.94 0.03 -2.89
CA ASP A 141 -12.63 0.14 -2.25
C ASP A 141 -12.56 1.23 -1.17
N SER A 142 -13.49 2.20 -1.20
CA SER A 142 -13.62 3.24 -0.18
C SER A 142 -13.94 2.70 1.21
N VAL A 143 -14.45 1.47 1.35
CA VAL A 143 -14.68 0.87 2.68
C VAL A 143 -13.40 0.83 3.51
N LEU A 144 -12.23 0.70 2.87
CA LEU A 144 -10.94 0.72 3.57
C LEU A 144 -10.71 2.03 4.33
N ASP A 145 -11.29 3.13 3.87
CA ASP A 145 -11.13 4.45 4.48
C ASP A 145 -11.83 4.51 5.85
N GLU A 146 -12.83 3.65 6.11
CA GLU A 146 -13.51 3.54 7.42
C GLU A 146 -12.65 2.82 8.48
N TYR A 147 -11.64 2.07 8.03
CA TYR A 147 -10.73 1.30 8.89
C TYR A 147 -9.32 1.91 8.95
N ALA A 148 -9.10 3.00 8.21
CA ALA A 148 -7.83 3.68 8.13
C ALA A 148 -7.71 4.74 9.23
N GLU A 149 -6.58 4.74 9.92
CA GLU A 149 -6.23 5.71 10.93
C GLU A 149 -5.19 6.69 10.39
N GLU A 150 -5.43 7.98 10.60
CA GLU A 150 -4.51 9.05 10.23
C GLU A 150 -3.54 9.38 11.37
N ALA A 151 -2.36 9.87 11.00
CA ALA A 151 -1.38 10.34 11.96
C ALA A 151 -1.74 11.78 12.41
N GLU A 152 -2.50 11.90 13.50
CA GLU A 152 -2.90 13.19 14.15
C GLU A 152 -1.78 14.22 14.39
#